data_AF-A0A4P9WFW6-F1
#
_entry.id   AF-A0A4P9WFW6-F1
#
_cell.length_a   1.000
_cell.length_b   1.000
_cell.length_c   1.000
_cell.angle_alpha   90.00
_cell.angle_beta   90.00
_cell.angle_gamma   90.00
#
_symmetry.space_group_name_H-M   'P 1'
#
loop_
_entity.id
_entity.type
_entity.pdbx_description
1 polymer ?
#
loop_
_entity_poly.entity_id
_entity_poly.type
_entity_poly.pdbx_seq_one_letter_code
_entity_poly.pdbx_strand_id
1 'polypeptide(L)'
;DASAQMAILQFMLAKRETTAVPSSIHCDHLIEAFQGSDIDVATSLVTNKEIFDFLSAAAQKYGIAFWRPGSGIIHQIVLENYAAPGTLMLGTD
;
A
#
# COMPACT_ATOMS: atom_id res chain seq x y z
N ASP A 1 -1.85 3.76 1.39
CA ASP A 1 -1.28 3.45 2.73
C ASP A 1 -2.01 4.15 3.88
N ALA A 2 -2.49 5.40 3.69
CA ALA A 2 -3.31 6.11 4.68
C ALA A 2 -4.57 5.34 5.11
N SER A 3 -5.35 4.81 4.16
CA SER A 3 -6.53 3.98 4.41
C SER A 3 -6.22 2.50 4.72
N ALA A 4 -5.10 2.00 4.19
CA ALA A 4 -4.72 0.59 4.27
C ALA A 4 -4.48 0.12 5.71
N GLN A 5 -3.97 0.99 6.58
CA GLN A 5 -3.71 0.64 7.99
C GLN A 5 -4.95 0.10 8.69
N MET A 6 -6.07 0.81 8.59
CA MET A 6 -7.32 0.42 9.26
C MET A 6 -8.01 -0.75 8.57
N ALA A 7 -7.90 -0.85 7.25
CA ALA A 7 -8.41 -2.00 6.50
C ALA A 7 -7.71 -3.29 6.93
N ILE A 8 -6.38 -3.26 7.08
CA ILE A 8 -5.59 -4.40 7.53
C ILE A 8 -5.90 -4.76 8.98
N LEU A 9 -6.00 -3.79 9.89
CA LEU A 9 -6.35 -4.06 11.29
C LEU A 9 -7.71 -4.78 11.40
N GLN A 10 -8.72 -4.35 10.65
CA GLN A 10 -10.03 -5.04 10.61
C GLN A 10 -9.93 -6.43 9.97
N PHE A 11 -9.13 -6.59 8.92
CA PHE A 11 -8.89 -7.89 8.30
C PHE A 11 -8.22 -8.88 9.26
N MET A 12 -7.26 -8.42 10.08
CA MET A 12 -6.64 -9.21 11.14
C MET A 12 -7.67 -9.72 12.16
N LEU A 13 -8.65 -8.87 12.52
CA LEU A 13 -9.75 -9.24 13.42
C LEU A 13 -10.73 -10.24 12.82
N ALA A 14 -10.84 -10.30 11.49
CA ALA A 14 -11.63 -11.30 10.78
C ALA A 14 -11.03 -12.71 10.85
N LYS A 15 -9.81 -12.86 11.39
CA LYS A 15 -9.10 -14.14 11.59
C LYS A 15 -8.99 -14.99 10.30
N ARG A 16 -8.89 -14.32 9.16
CA ARG A 16 -8.60 -14.98 7.87
C ARG A 16 -7.09 -15.19 7.72
N GLU A 17 -6.70 -16.30 7.11
CA GLU A 17 -5.29 -16.62 6.87
C GLU A 17 -4.71 -15.85 5.69
N THR A 18 -5.52 -15.56 4.66
CA THR A 18 -5.11 -14.85 3.44
C THR A 18 -6.30 -14.12 2.82
N THR A 19 -6.04 -13.16 1.94
CA THR A 19 -7.08 -12.47 1.14
C THR A 19 -7.79 -13.43 0.19
N ALA A 20 -9.08 -13.18 -0.06
CA ALA A 20 -9.89 -14.05 -0.93
C ALA A 20 -9.73 -13.74 -2.43
N VAL A 21 -9.23 -12.55 -2.76
CA VAL A 21 -9.00 -12.07 -4.13
C VAL A 21 -7.65 -11.33 -4.18
N PRO A 22 -7.01 -11.22 -5.36
CA PRO A 22 -5.77 -10.46 -5.51
C PRO A 22 -5.92 -9.05 -4.95
N SER A 23 -5.03 -8.68 -4.05
CA SER A 23 -5.06 -7.42 -3.32
C SER A 23 -3.69 -6.75 -3.38
N SER A 24 -3.64 -5.43 -3.35
CA SER A 24 -2.38 -4.67 -3.30
C SER A 24 -2.45 -3.50 -2.32
N ILE A 25 -1.33 -3.20 -1.67
CA ILE A 25 -1.12 -2.00 -0.85
C ILE A 25 -0.11 -1.11 -1.58
N HIS A 26 -0.41 0.20 -1.60
CA HIS A 26 0.42 1.23 -2.22
C HIS A 26 0.83 2.25 -1.16
N CYS A 27 2.13 2.59 -1.10
CA CYS A 27 2.69 3.53 -0.15
C CYS A 27 2.99 4.88 -0.80
N ASP A 28 1.96 5.72 -0.94
CA ASP A 28 1.98 6.96 -1.70
C ASP A 28 1.48 8.20 -0.93
N HIS A 29 0.74 8.06 0.18
CA HIS A 29 0.20 9.20 0.92
C HIS A 29 1.11 9.72 2.04
N LEU A 30 2.07 8.92 2.51
CA LEU A 30 2.92 9.25 3.66
C LEU A 30 4.26 9.92 3.27
N ILE A 31 4.44 10.30 2.01
CA ILE A 31 5.64 11.03 1.56
C ILE A 31 5.29 12.52 1.53
N GLU A 32 5.87 13.28 2.45
CA GLU A 32 5.73 14.74 2.50
C GLU A 32 6.68 15.38 1.48
N ALA A 33 6.17 16.32 0.69
CA ALA A 33 6.98 17.10 -0.24
C ALA A 33 7.65 18.27 0.48
N PHE A 34 8.98 18.30 0.51
CA PHE A 34 9.75 19.35 1.19
C PHE A 34 11.05 19.75 0.48
N GLN A 35 11.96 18.80 0.22
CA GLN A 35 13.29 19.06 -0.34
C GLN A 35 13.53 18.41 -1.71
N GLY A 36 12.55 17.67 -2.23
CA GLY A 36 12.63 16.99 -3.52
C GLY A 36 12.63 15.47 -3.38
N SER A 37 12.22 14.78 -4.44
CA SER A 37 11.81 13.38 -4.43
C SER A 37 12.76 12.44 -3.69
N ASP A 38 14.05 12.42 -4.04
CA ASP A 38 15.00 11.45 -3.47
C ASP A 38 15.18 11.65 -1.96
N ILE A 39 15.26 12.91 -1.52
CA ILE A 39 15.42 13.27 -0.11
C ILE A 39 14.14 13.00 0.65
N ASP A 40 13.00 13.36 0.08
CA ASP A 40 11.68 13.24 0.71
C ASP A 40 11.26 11.77 0.89
N VAL A 41 11.54 10.92 -0.11
CA VAL A 41 11.33 9.47 0.00
C VAL A 41 12.24 8.87 1.07
N ALA A 42 13.54 9.19 1.06
CA ALA A 42 14.49 8.70 2.06
C ALA A 42 14.08 9.13 3.49
N THR A 43 13.62 10.37 3.64
CA THR A 43 13.12 10.91 4.92
C THR A 43 11.86 10.18 5.36
N SER A 44 10.90 9.97 4.45
CA SER A 44 9.66 9.25 4.76
C SER A 44 9.91 7.81 5.22
N LEU A 45 10.90 7.12 4.62
CA LEU A 45 11.29 5.77 5.05
C LEU A 45 11.76 5.70 6.53
N VAL A 46 12.30 6.80 7.06
CA VAL A 46 12.69 6.91 8.47
C VAL A 46 11.50 7.33 9.32
N THR A 47 10.82 8.42 8.94
CA THR A 47 9.73 9.01 9.73
C THR A 47 8.53 8.08 9.87
N ASN A 48 8.18 7.36 8.80
CA ASN A 48 7.02 6.46 8.75
C ASN A 48 7.40 4.98 8.82
N LYS A 49 8.60 4.67 9.31
CA LYS A 49 9.16 3.31 9.31
C LYS A 49 8.21 2.29 9.93
N GLU A 50 7.60 2.63 11.07
CA GLU A 50 6.66 1.73 11.77
C GLU A 50 5.49 1.32 10.89
N ILE A 51 4.89 2.29 10.18
CA ILE A 51 3.73 2.05 9.31
C ILE A 51 4.15 1.20 8.11
N PHE A 52 5.28 1.51 7.47
CA PHE A 52 5.75 0.73 6.32
C PHE A 52 6.16 -0.69 6.70
N ASP A 53 6.81 -0.88 7.84
CA ASP A 53 7.13 -2.21 8.38
C ASP A 53 5.85 -3.00 8.67
N PHE A 54 4.85 -2.37 9.31
CA PHE A 54 3.55 -3.00 9.58
C PHE A 54 2.86 -3.44 8.29
N LEU A 55 2.72 -2.54 7.32
CA LEU A 55 2.04 -2.83 6.06
C LEU A 55 2.79 -3.89 5.25
N SER A 56 4.13 -3.83 5.20
CA SER A 56 4.95 -4.84 4.50
C SER A 56 4.84 -6.21 5.16
N ALA A 57 4.90 -6.28 6.49
CA ALA A 57 4.78 -7.55 7.22
C ALA A 57 3.37 -8.14 7.11
N ALA A 58 2.33 -7.31 7.19
CA ALA A 58 0.95 -7.73 6.97
C ALA A 58 0.75 -8.21 5.52
N ALA A 59 1.31 -7.51 4.54
CA ALA A 59 1.21 -7.89 3.15
C ALA A 59 1.84 -9.27 2.90
N GLN A 60 3.04 -9.50 3.45
CA GLN A 60 3.71 -10.80 3.40
C GLN A 60 2.88 -11.90 4.07
N LYS A 61 2.29 -11.62 5.25
CA LYS A 61 1.49 -12.57 6.01
C LYS A 61 0.20 -12.98 5.29
N TYR A 62 -0.50 -12.03 4.68
CA TYR A 62 -1.85 -12.21 4.13
C TYR A 62 -1.89 -12.35 2.60
N GLY A 63 -0.73 -12.52 1.95
CA GLY A 63 -0.64 -12.74 0.51
C GLY A 63 -1.03 -11.52 -0.33
N ILE A 64 -0.69 -10.31 0.12
CA ILE A 64 -1.04 -9.04 -0.52
C ILE A 64 0.19 -8.50 -1.25
N ALA A 65 0.04 -7.99 -2.46
CA ALA A 65 1.12 -7.30 -3.16
C ALA A 65 1.47 -5.99 -2.46
N PHE A 66 2.76 -5.67 -2.34
CA PHE A 66 3.22 -4.47 -1.62
C PHE A 66 4.08 -3.58 -2.51
N TRP A 67 3.54 -2.41 -2.86
CA TRP A 67 4.26 -1.35 -3.57
C TRP A 67 4.89 -0.41 -2.55
N ARG A 68 6.23 -0.43 -2.51
CA ARG A 68 7.05 0.29 -1.52
C ARG A 68 6.92 1.81 -1.66
N PRO A 69 7.27 2.57 -0.61
CA PRO A 69 7.37 4.03 -0.71
C PRO A 69 8.24 4.45 -1.90
N GLY A 70 7.73 5.38 -2.70
CA GLY A 70 8.40 5.85 -3.93
C GLY A 70 8.12 5.02 -5.18
N SER A 71 7.26 3.99 -5.13
CA SER A 71 6.88 3.21 -6.33
C SER A 71 5.98 3.98 -7.30
N GLY A 72 5.23 4.98 -6.81
CA GLY A 72 4.25 5.73 -7.58
C GLY A 72 2.89 5.80 -6.88
N ILE A 73 2.01 6.65 -7.42
CA ILE A 73 0.63 6.85 -6.94
C ILE A 73 -0.22 5.63 -7.32
N ILE A 74 -1.09 5.18 -6.39
CA ILE A 74 -1.92 3.98 -6.53
C ILE A 74 -2.65 3.89 -7.88
N HIS A 75 -3.33 4.95 -8.31
CA HIS A 75 -4.10 4.93 -9.56
C HIS A 75 -3.23 4.78 -10.80
N GLN A 76 -2.02 5.34 -10.77
CA GLN A 76 -1.07 5.21 -11.88
C GLN A 76 -0.55 3.78 -11.97
N ILE A 77 -0.12 3.21 -10.83
CA ILE A 77 0.33 1.82 -10.76
C ILE A 77 -0.79 0.87 -11.18
N VAL A 78 -2.02 1.12 -10.74
CA VAL A 78 -3.20 0.33 -11.14
C VAL A 78 -3.43 0.38 -12.63
N LEU A 79 -3.40 1.57 -13.25
CA LEU A 79 -3.60 1.70 -14.69
C LEU A 79 -2.53 0.97 -15.50
N GLU A 80 -1.27 1.04 -15.05
CA GLU A 80 -0.12 0.46 -15.76
C GLU A 80 -0.01 -1.06 -15.58
N ASN A 81 -0.49 -1.62 -14.47
CA ASN A 81 -0.19 -3.01 -14.10
C ASN A 81 -1.42 -3.90 -13.87
N TYR A 82 -2.58 -3.34 -13.51
CA TYR A 82 -3.71 -4.12 -13.00
C TYR A 82 -5.03 -3.89 -13.74
N ALA A 83 -5.24 -2.71 -14.33
CA ALA A 83 -6.48 -2.36 -14.99
C ALA A 83 -6.62 -3.10 -16.34
N ALA A 84 -7.81 -3.63 -16.61
CA ALA A 84 -8.17 -4.20 -17.89
C ALA A 84 -9.65 -3.94 -18.20
N PRO A 85 -10.05 -3.87 -19.48
CA PRO A 85 -11.45 -3.72 -19.86
C PRO A 85 -12.33 -4.83 -19.26
N GLY A 86 -13.43 -4.44 -18.61
CA GLY A 86 -14.39 -5.37 -17.98
C GLY A 86 -14.03 -5.82 -16.57
N THR A 87 -12.88 -5.43 -16.02
CA THR A 87 -12.51 -5.70 -14.62
C THR A 87 -13.37 -4.86 -13.66
N LEU A 88 -13.84 -5.48 -12.58
CA LEU A 88 -14.37 -4.78 -11.40
C LEU A 88 -13.30 -4.77 -10.32
N MET A 89 -12.89 -3.57 -9.90
CA MET A 89 -11.90 -3.36 -8.83
C MET A 89 -12.49 -2.44 -7.77
N LEU A 90 -12.27 -2.79 -6.50
CA LEU A 90 -12.60 -1.93 -5.36
C LEU A 90 -11.28 -1.41 -4.78
N GLY A 91 -11.20 -0.10 -4.57
CA GLY A 91 -10.05 0.56 -3.96
C GLY A 91 -10.47 1.38 -2.76
N THR A 92 -9.72 1.30 -1.66
CA THR A 92 -9.82 2.22 -0.54
C THR A 92 -8.79 3.32 -0.75
N ASP A 93 -9.17 4.34 -1.50
CA ASP A 93 -8.37 5.53 -1.76
C ASP A 93 -9.15 6.78 -1.35
#